data_AF-A0A9E5YLD4-F1
#
_entry.id   AF-A0A9E5YLD4-F1
#
_cell.length_a   1.000
_cell.length_b   1.000
_cell.length_c   1.000
_cell.angle_alpha   90.00
_cell.angle_beta   90.00
_cell.angle_gamma   90.00
#
_symmetry.space_group_name_H-M   'P 1'
#
loop_
_entity.id
_entity.type
_entity.pdbx_description
1 polymer ?
#
loop_
_entity_poly.entity_id
_entity_poly.type
_entity_poly.pdbx_seq_one_letter_code
_entity_poly.pdbx_strand_id
1 'polypeptide(L)'
;MKLTRRHFIKSSLFLGGSLLLSDLPLYAENRKDLQWYPAYGKLEQAGKLAQRVDQAYSSFEECELCPRQCGADRLNGEQGGQ
;
A
#
# COMPACT_ATOMS: atom_id res chain seq x y z
N MET A 1 -20.09 -33.15 5.14
CA MET A 1 -19.22 -32.30 4.30
C MET A 1 -18.62 -31.20 5.17
N LYS A 2 -17.29 -31.01 5.19
CA LYS A 2 -16.65 -29.97 6.01
C LYS A 2 -16.93 -28.60 5.38
N LEU A 3 -17.81 -27.81 6.00
CA LEU A 3 -18.03 -26.41 5.64
C LEU A 3 -16.75 -25.63 5.92
N THR A 4 -15.99 -25.36 4.87
CA THR A 4 -14.78 -24.53 4.95
C THR A 4 -15.13 -23.09 4.61
N ARG A 5 -14.39 -22.13 5.16
CA ARG A 5 -14.59 -20.69 4.91
C ARG A 5 -14.63 -20.36 3.41
N ARG A 6 -13.80 -21.04 2.62
CA ARG A 6 -13.78 -20.98 1.14
C ARG A 6 -15.09 -21.43 0.48
N HIS A 7 -15.76 -22.43 1.05
CA HIS A 7 -16.98 -23.01 0.49
C HIS A 7 -18.19 -22.12 0.79
N PHE A 8 -18.23 -21.54 1.99
CA PHE A 8 -19.23 -20.56 2.38
C PHE A 8 -19.20 -19.32 1.48
N ILE A 9 -18.03 -18.70 1.27
CA ILE A 9 -17.89 -17.51 0.40
C ILE A 9 -18.36 -17.79 -1.03
N LYS A 10 -17.96 -18.93 -1.62
CA LYS A 10 -18.42 -19.32 -2.96
C LYS A 10 -19.94 -19.49 -2.99
N SER A 11 -20.51 -20.19 -2.02
CA SER A 11 -21.96 -20.45 -2.00
C SER A 11 -22.78 -19.17 -1.78
N SER A 12 -22.31 -18.23 -0.95
CA SER A 12 -22.99 -16.95 -0.70
C SER A 12 -22.99 -16.02 -1.93
N LEU A 13 -21.91 -16.01 -2.71
CA LEU A 13 -21.84 -15.25 -3.97
C LEU A 13 -22.80 -15.81 -5.03
N PHE A 14 -23.02 -17.13 -5.05
CA PHE A 14 -23.97 -17.76 -5.97
C PHE A 14 -25.44 -17.54 -5.60
N LEU A 15 -25.77 -17.42 -4.31
CA LEU A 15 -27.16 -17.26 -3.85
C LEU A 15 -27.61 -15.79 -3.68
N GLY A 16 -26.68 -14.83 -3.55
CA GLY A 16 -27.00 -13.40 -3.36
C GLY A 16 -26.31 -12.43 -4.32
N GLY A 17 -25.39 -12.89 -5.17
CA GLY A 17 -24.54 -12.00 -5.99
C GLY A 17 -25.17 -11.55 -7.31
N SER A 18 -26.14 -12.27 -7.87
CA SER A 18 -26.68 -11.94 -9.21
C SER A 18 -27.53 -10.67 -9.29
N LEU A 19 -27.91 -10.05 -8.17
CA LEU A 19 -28.68 -8.80 -8.15
C LEU A 19 -27.86 -7.56 -7.76
N LEU A 20 -26.57 -7.72 -7.40
CA LEU A 20 -25.67 -6.62 -7.00
C LEU A 20 -24.41 -6.50 -7.88
N LEU A 21 -24.34 -7.26 -8.98
CA LEU A 21 -23.39 -7.04 -10.07
C LEU A 21 -24.13 -6.51 -11.30
N SER A 22 -24.80 -5.38 -11.14
CA SER A 22 -24.99 -4.47 -12.28
C SER A 22 -23.60 -3.98 -12.70
N ASP A 23 -23.35 -3.90 -14.01
CA ASP A 23 -22.08 -3.63 -14.69
C ASP A 23 -21.44 -2.26 -14.36
N LEU A 24 -21.18 -1.99 -13.08
CA LEU A 24 -20.26 -0.95 -12.66
C LEU A 24 -18.87 -1.38 -13.11
N PRO A 25 -18.14 -0.56 -13.87
CA PRO A 25 -16.79 -0.90 -14.28
C PRO A 25 -15.93 -0.87 -13.03
N LEU A 26 -15.75 -2.04 -12.39
CA LEU A 26 -14.77 -2.27 -11.32
C LEU A 26 -13.33 -2.24 -11.84
N TYR A 27 -13.13 -1.87 -13.11
CA TYR A 27 -11.83 -1.69 -13.70
C TYR A 27 -11.49 -0.21 -13.76
N ALA A 28 -10.37 0.15 -13.14
CA ALA A 28 -9.80 1.49 -13.20
C ALA A 28 -9.70 1.93 -14.67
N GLU A 29 -10.40 3.01 -15.00
CA GLU A 29 -10.38 3.59 -16.32
C GLU A 29 -8.93 3.78 -16.78
N ASN A 30 -8.58 3.15 -17.89
CA ASN A 30 -7.26 3.29 -18.48
C ASN A 30 -7.16 4.73 -18.99
N ARG A 31 -6.60 5.64 -18.18
CA ARG A 31 -6.27 7.00 -18.61
C ARG A 31 -5.23 6.92 -19.73
N LYS A 32 -5.70 6.69 -20.95
CA LYS A 32 -4.97 6.99 -22.17
C LYS A 32 -4.84 8.50 -22.23
N ASP A 33 -3.64 8.96 -22.58
CA ASP A 33 -3.28 10.36 -22.91
C ASP A 33 -2.46 11.16 -21.88
N LEU A 34 -1.93 10.53 -20.84
CA LEU A 34 -0.76 11.09 -20.13
C LEU A 34 0.42 10.15 -20.29
N GLN A 35 1.50 10.64 -20.91
CA GLN A 35 2.79 9.98 -20.85
C GLN A 35 3.12 9.76 -19.37
N TRP A 36 3.18 8.49 -18.96
CA TRP A 36 3.42 8.14 -17.57
C TRP A 36 4.76 8.72 -17.13
N TYR A 37 4.76 9.41 -15.99
CA TYR A 37 5.96 9.99 -15.40
C TYR A 37 5.94 9.80 -13.88
N PRO A 38 7.01 9.26 -13.27
CA PRO A 38 7.02 8.91 -11.87
C PRO A 38 6.95 10.14 -10.96
N ALA A 39 6.26 10.01 -9.83
CA ALA A 39 6.14 11.11 -8.86
C ALA A 39 7.50 11.56 -8.29
N TYR A 40 8.43 10.63 -8.08
CA TYR A 40 9.79 10.97 -7.62
C TYR A 40 10.56 11.81 -8.65
N GLY A 41 10.35 11.59 -9.96
CA GLY A 41 10.95 12.40 -11.02
C GLY A 41 10.45 13.84 -10.99
N LYS A 42 9.14 14.03 -10.73
CA LYS A 42 8.57 15.39 -10.58
C LYS A 42 9.17 16.11 -9.37
N LEU A 43 9.42 15.38 -8.29
CA LEU A 43 10.04 15.93 -7.08
C LEU A 43 11.51 16.29 -7.28
N GLU A 44 12.24 15.48 -8.04
CA GLU A 44 13.64 15.74 -8.39
C GLU A 44 13.76 16.97 -9.27
N GLN A 45 12.97 17.07 -10.34
CA GLN A 45 12.88 18.27 -11.18
C GLN A 45 12.50 19.53 -10.39
N ALA A 46 11.66 19.38 -9.36
CA ALA A 46 11.27 20.47 -8.47
C ALA A 46 12.30 20.79 -7.38
N GLY A 47 13.42 20.05 -7.28
CA GLY A 47 14.44 20.21 -6.25
C GLY A 47 14.00 19.78 -4.83
N LYS A 48 12.90 19.04 -4.70
CA LYS A 48 12.28 18.67 -3.40
C LYS A 48 12.57 17.24 -2.97
N LEU A 49 13.12 16.41 -3.87
CA LEU A 49 13.33 15.00 -3.59
C LEU A 49 14.33 14.79 -2.45
N ALA A 50 15.48 15.48 -2.48
CA ALA A 50 16.53 15.34 -1.47
C ALA A 50 16.00 15.62 -0.05
N GLN A 51 15.33 16.76 0.14
CA GLN A 51 14.72 17.11 1.43
C GLN A 51 13.76 16.02 1.95
N ARG A 52 12.95 15.41 1.07
CA ARG A 52 12.02 14.35 1.47
C ARG A 52 12.72 13.04 1.81
N VAL A 53 13.84 12.76 1.13
CA VAL A 53 14.71 11.63 1.48
C VAL A 53 15.28 11.84 2.87
N ASP A 54 15.82 13.02 3.16
CA ASP A 54 16.38 13.34 4.48
C ASP A 54 15.32 13.18 5.58
N GLN A 55 14.11 13.71 5.38
CA GLN A 55 12.99 13.54 6.30
C GLN A 55 12.61 12.08 6.52
N ALA A 56 12.61 11.27 5.47
CA ALA A 56 12.34 9.84 5.59
C ALA A 56 13.45 9.11 6.37
N TYR A 57 14.72 9.47 6.15
CA TYR A 57 15.85 8.91 6.88
C TYR A 57 15.88 9.35 8.35
N SER A 58 15.41 10.55 8.71
CA SER A 58 15.27 10.94 10.12
C SER A 58 14.34 9.99 10.90
N SER A 59 13.31 9.42 10.26
CA SER A 59 12.44 8.40 10.89
C SER A 59 13.13 7.07 11.16
N PHE A 60 14.38 6.89 10.72
CA PHE A 60 15.19 5.72 11.01
C PHE A 60 15.98 5.89 12.32
N GLU A 61 16.21 7.11 12.80
CA GLU A 61 16.86 7.38 14.10
C GLU A 61 16.03 6.81 15.26
N GLU A 62 14.70 6.91 15.16
CA GLU A 62 13.74 6.26 16.06
C GLU A 62 12.66 5.58 15.22
N CYS A 63 12.71 4.26 15.09
CA CYS A 63 11.87 3.56 14.12
C CYS A 63 10.36 3.62 14.44
N GLU A 64 9.67 4.55 13.78
CA GLU A 64 8.20 4.67 13.77
C GLU A 64 7.53 3.90 12.61
N LEU A 65 8.34 3.41 11.65
CA LEU A 65 7.84 2.80 10.41
C LEU A 65 7.30 1.39 10.60
N CYS A 66 7.79 0.64 11.59
CA CYS A 66 7.29 -0.70 11.84
C CYS A 66 5.95 -0.64 12.59
N PRO A 67 5.04 -1.62 12.42
CA PRO A 67 3.73 -1.60 13.08
C PRO A 67 3.80 -1.59 14.62
N ARG A 68 4.95 -1.96 15.18
CA ARG A 68 5.21 -1.96 16.62
C ARG A 68 5.83 -0.66 17.13
N GLN A 69 6.19 0.26 16.23
CA GLN A 69 6.93 1.49 16.56
C GLN A 69 8.09 1.22 17.51
N CYS A 70 8.98 0.31 17.12
CA CYS A 70 9.95 -0.30 18.02
C CYS A 70 11.02 0.67 18.55
N GLY A 71 11.10 1.90 18.05
CA GLY A 71 12.06 2.92 18.50
C GLY A 71 13.53 2.65 18.15
N ALA A 72 13.88 1.44 17.73
CA ALA A 72 15.27 1.08 17.39
C ALA A 72 15.89 2.02 16.34
N ASP A 73 17.12 2.45 16.60
CA ASP A 73 17.92 3.26 15.68
C ASP A 73 18.43 2.41 14.52
N ARG A 74 17.76 2.55 13.37
CA ARG A 74 18.10 1.83 12.14
C ARG A 74 19.30 2.41 11.42
N LEU A 75 19.71 3.63 11.73
CA LEU A 75 20.94 4.22 11.17
C LEU A 75 22.18 3.58 11.81
N ASN A 76 22.10 3.25 13.09
CA ASN A 76 23.18 2.56 13.82
C ASN A 76 23.04 1.03 13.84
N GLY A 77 22.05 0.47 13.13
CA GLY A 77 21.87 -0.97 12.97
C GLY A 77 21.27 -1.67 14.21
N GLU A 78 20.63 -0.92 15.10
CA GLU A 78 19.93 -1.49 16.24
C GLU A 78 18.78 -2.39 15.80
N GLN A 79 18.62 -3.50 16.50
CA GLN A 79 17.52 -4.43 16.28
C GLN A 79 16.36 -4.08 17.21
N GLY A 80 15.16 -4.02 16.65
CA GLY A 80 13.96 -3.87 17.47
C GLY A 80 13.80 -5.05 18.42
N GLY A 81 13.59 -4.77 19.70
CA GLY A 81 13.21 -5.78 20.69
C GLY A 81 11.88 -6.46 20.32
N GLN A 82 11.61 -7.62 20.94
CA GLN A 82 10.37 -8.39 20.75
C GLN A 82 9.15 -7.61 21.27
#